data_AF-A0A8J6TLL9-F1
#
_entry.id   AF-A0A8J6TLL9-F1
#
_cell.length_a   1.000
_cell.length_b   1.000
_cell.length_c   1.000
_cell.angle_alpha   90.00
_cell.angle_beta   90.00
_cell.angle_gamma   90.00
#
_symmetry.space_group_name_H-M   'P 1'
#
loop_
_entity.id
_entity.type
_entity.pdbx_description
1 polymer ?
#
loop_
_entity_poly.entity_id
_entity_poly.type
_entity_poly.pdbx_seq_one_letter_code
_entity_poly.pdbx_strand_id
1 'polypeptide(L)' 'MSIDKIQALINNMEPQEAASALTIVIKNLFPLLDEDVRIRFVMNLIGDSGDDKVSSLVHL' A
#
# COMPACT_ATOMS: atom_id res chain seq x y z
N MET A 1 -11.68 7.23 -10.15
CA MET A 1 -10.32 7.15 -10.73
C MET A 1 -9.97 5.67 -10.83
N SER A 2 -9.40 5.21 -11.95
CA SER A 2 -8.80 3.86 -12.02
C SER A 2 -7.50 3.83 -11.20
N ILE A 3 -7.24 2.70 -10.53
CA ILE A 3 -6.05 2.48 -9.69
C ILE A 3 -4.76 2.78 -10.47
N ASP A 4 -4.76 2.49 -11.76
CA ASP A 4 -3.63 2.68 -12.69
C ASP A 4 -3.08 4.11 -12.69
N LYS A 5 -3.93 5.13 -12.49
CA LYS A 5 -3.49 6.53 -12.46
C LYS A 5 -2.74 6.88 -11.19
N ILE A 6 -3.13 6.29 -10.06
CA ILE A 6 -2.46 6.49 -8.77
C ILE A 6 -1.10 5.78 -8.82
N GLN A 7 -1.05 4.56 -9.36
CA GLN A 7 0.20 3.83 -9.53
C GLN A 7 1.18 4.55 -10.47
N ALA A 8 0.71 5.04 -11.62
CA ALA A 8 1.56 5.80 -12.53
C ALA A 8 2.13 7.06 -11.86
N LEU A 9 1.35 7.77 -11.06
CA LEU A 9 1.82 8.95 -10.35
C LEU A 9 2.89 8.61 -9.30
N ILE A 10 2.70 7.54 -8.54
CA ILE A 10 3.64 7.07 -7.52
C ILE A 10 4.94 6.52 -8.14
N ASN A 11 4.86 5.78 -9.25
CA ASN A 11 6.02 5.20 -9.91
C ASN A 11 6.96 6.23 -10.56
N ASN A 12 6.46 7.45 -10.80
CA ASN A 12 7.24 8.55 -11.36
C ASN A 12 7.83 9.48 -10.28
N MET A 13 7.67 9.16 -8.99
CA MET A 13 8.22 9.92 -7.87
C MET A 13 9.44 9.22 -7.27
N GLU A 14 10.33 9.99 -6.66
CA GLU A 14 11.35 9.44 -5.79
C GLU A 14 10.67 8.70 -4.61
N PRO A 15 11.18 7.53 -4.16
CA PRO A 15 10.50 6.72 -3.15
C PRO A 15 10.14 7.46 -1.85
N GLN A 16 10.99 8.39 -1.42
CA GLN A 16 10.76 9.20 -0.22
C GLN A 16 9.66 10.25 -0.41
N GLU A 17 9.56 10.81 -1.61
CA GLU A 17 8.51 11.75 -2.00
C GLU A 17 7.16 11.03 -2.11
N ALA A 18 7.15 9.87 -2.77
CA ALA A 18 5.98 8.99 -2.85
C ALA A 18 5.45 8.60 -1.46
N ALA A 19 6.33 8.17 -0.56
CA ALA A 19 5.96 7.81 0.81
C ALA A 19 5.35 8.99 1.57
N SER A 20 5.92 10.19 1.41
CA SER A 20 5.42 11.42 2.02
C SER A 20 4.05 11.81 1.48
N ALA A 21 3.87 11.73 0.16
CA ALA A 21 2.60 12.02 -0.51
C ALA A 21 1.49 11.04 -0.08
N LEU A 22 1.78 9.74 -0.06
CA LEU A 22 0.85 8.71 0.40
C LEU A 22 0.48 8.91 1.88
N THR A 23 1.42 9.29 2.73
CA THR A 23 1.16 9.56 4.15
C THR A 23 0.12 10.65 4.35
N ILE A 24 0.17 11.73 3.57
CA ILE A 24 -0.80 12.83 3.65
C ILE A 24 -2.20 12.33 3.24
N VAL A 25 -2.28 11.58 2.13
CA VAL A 25 -3.55 11.04 1.64
C VAL A 25 -4.15 10.06 2.65
N ILE A 26 -3.33 9.15 3.20
CA ILE A 26 -3.76 8.16 4.20
C ILE A 26 -4.21 8.85 5.48
N LYS A 27 -3.52 9.88 5.97
CA LYS A 27 -3.94 10.63 7.18
C LYS A 27 -5.33 11.25 7.04
N ASN A 28 -5.72 11.65 5.83
CA ASN A 28 -7.04 12.23 5.58
C ASN A 28 -8.12 11.15 5.38
N LEU A 29 -7.75 10.01 4.78
CA LEU A 29 -8.68 8.90 4.52
C LEU A 29 -8.95 8.07 5.79
N PHE A 30 -7.92 7.78 6.57
CA PHE A 30 -7.96 6.82 7.67
C PHE A 30 -9.03 7.13 8.74
N PRO A 31 -9.26 8.39 9.16
CA PRO A 31 -10.32 8.73 10.12
C PRO A 31 -11.74 8.51 9.57
N LEU A 32 -11.92 8.44 8.25
CA LEU A 32 -13.21 8.23 7.60
C LEU A 32 -13.59 6.75 7.49
N LEU A 33 -12.66 5.84 7.79
CA LEU A 33 -12.89 4.40 7.75
C LEU A 33 -13.51 3.93 9.07
N ASP A 34 -14.41 2.95 8.98
CA ASP A 34 -14.92 2.25 10.15
C ASP A 34 -13.79 1.53 10.90
N GLU A 35 -14.01 1.27 12.19
CA GLU A 35 -12.99 0.69 13.08
C GLU A 35 -12.41 -0.63 12.54
N ASP A 36 -13.28 -1.55 12.12
CA ASP A 36 -12.91 -2.84 11.55
C ASP A 36 -12.03 -2.69 10.29
N VAL A 37 -12.33 -1.66 9.49
CA VAL A 37 -11.62 -1.35 8.24
C VAL A 37 -10.25 -0.73 8.55
N ARG A 38 -10.15 0.15 9.57
CA ARG A 38 -8.88 0.70 10.05
C ARG A 38 -7.92 -0.39 10.53
N ILE A 39 -8.43 -1.35 11.32
CA ILE A 39 -7.64 -2.47 11.84
C ILE A 39 -7.09 -3.31 10.68
N ARG A 40 -7.95 -3.69 9.73
CA ARG A 40 -7.52 -4.46 8.55
C ARG A 40 -6.52 -3.69 7.67
N PHE A 41 -6.71 -2.38 7.51
CA PHE A 41 -5.80 -1.53 6.76
C PHE A 41 -4.38 -1.54 7.37
N VAL A 42 -4.25 -1.38 8.69
CA VAL A 42 -2.95 -1.41 9.38
C VAL A 42 -2.30 -2.79 9.30
N MET A 43 -3.08 -3.86 9.47
CA MET A 43 -2.58 -5.24 9.33
C MET A 43 -2.01 -5.50 7.93
N ASN A 44 -2.71 -5.05 6.88
CA ASN A 44 -2.23 -5.19 5.50
C ASN A 44 -1.01 -4.30 5.19
N LEU A 45 -0.88 -3.14 5.84
CA LEU A 45 0.23 -2.21 5.63
C LEU A 45 1.54 -2.69 6.27
N ILE A 46 1.47 -3.26 7.48
CA ILE A 46 2.63 -3.79 8.19
C ILE A 46 3.06 -5.13 7.59
N GLY A 47 2.10 -5.93 7.11
CA GLY A 47 2.33 -7.22 6.46
C GLY A 47 2.82 -8.30 7.41
N ASP A 48 2.26 -9.50 7.26
CA ASP A 48 2.99 -10.74 7.52
C ASP A 48 4.26 -10.68 6.66
N SER A 49 5.39 -10.33 7.26
CA SER A 49 6.68 -10.13 6.59
C SER A 49 7.31 -11.48 6.19
N GLY A 50 6.47 -12.46 5.83
CA GLY A 50 6.80 -13.88 5.69
C GLY A 50 6.76 -14.43 4.27
N ASP A 51 6.46 -13.63 3.23
CA ASP A 51 6.29 -14.15 1.86
C ASP A 51 7.35 -13.67 0.83
N ASP A 52 8.54 -13.33 1.32
CA ASP A 52 9.76 -13.24 0.51
C ASP A 52 10.21 -14.63 -0.08
N LYS A 53 9.36 -15.67 -0.11
CA LYS A 53 9.77 -17.05 -0.45
C LYS A 53 8.85 -17.92 -1.32
N VAL A 54 7.80 -17.43 -1.99
CA VAL A 54 6.98 -18.28 -2.90
C VAL A 54 6.87 -17.69 -4.30
N SER A 55 7.95 -17.75 -5.10
CA SER A 55 7.82 -17.93 -6.58
C SER A 55 9.13 -18.19 -7.34
N SER A 56 10.28 -18.46 -6.69
CA SER A 56 11.48 -18.81 -7.47
C SER A 56 11.37 -20.20 -8.16
N LEU A 57 10.36 -21.04 -7.86
CA LEU A 57 10.41 -22.47 -8.20
C LEU A 57 9.04 -23.13 -8.47
N VAL A 58 8.42 -22.83 -9.61
CA VAL A 58 7.50 -23.72 -10.36
C VAL A 58 7.38 -23.08 -11.76
N HIS A 59 7.94 -23.55 -12.87
CA HIS A 59 8.18 -24.91 -13.39
C HIS A 59 6.98 -25.84 -13.21
N LEU A 60 5.99 -25.67 -14.09
CA LEU A 60 5.29 -26.73 -14.85
C LEU A 60 4.49 -26.09 -15.99
#